data_AF-A0A1E7KME4-F1
#
_entry.id   AF-A0A1E7KME4-F1
#
_cell.length_a   1.000
_cell.length_b   1.000
_cell.length_c   1.000
_cell.angle_alpha   90.00
_cell.angle_beta   90.00
_cell.angle_gamma   90.00
#
_symmetry.space_group_name_H-M   'P 1'
#
loop_
_entity.id
_entity.type
_entity.pdbx_description
1 polymer ?
#
loop_
_entity_poly.entity_id
_entity_poly.type
_entity_poly.pdbx_seq_one_letter_code
_entity_poly.pdbx_strand_id
1 'polypeptide(L)'
;MPAEEPLTRASFRKLSRISTPEPMPRLPTRRWTDAEWARLRLGHKARRMKGKWQVFAEDETVYVHRSWTGHGVFEACLEEDPEGGWRIASAVVESDPERYRSRGPEFASVTLELVLSSVVLGEPAEELWARYAELLES
;
A
#
# COMPACT_ATOMS: atom_id res chain seq x y z
N MET A 1 -5.28 -0.73 -27.80
CA MET A 1 -5.52 -1.07 -26.39
C MET A 1 -6.00 0.19 -25.71
N PRO A 2 -7.22 0.26 -25.13
CA PRO A 2 -7.58 1.42 -24.33
C PRO A 2 -6.54 1.57 -23.20
N ALA A 3 -6.14 2.80 -22.91
CA ALA A 3 -5.32 3.09 -21.75
C ALA A 3 -6.08 2.59 -20.51
N GLU A 4 -5.42 1.80 -19.66
CA GLU A 4 -6.02 1.42 -18.38
C GLU A 4 -6.25 2.71 -17.58
N GLU A 5 -7.51 3.00 -17.27
CA GLU A 5 -7.84 4.15 -16.44
C GLU A 5 -7.41 3.88 -14.99
N PRO A 6 -6.78 4.85 -14.32
CA PRO A 6 -6.45 4.75 -12.91
C PRO A 6 -7.66 4.35 -12.07
N LEU A 7 -7.47 3.35 -11.20
CA LEU A 7 -8.44 3.09 -10.16
C LEU A 7 -8.47 4.28 -9.21
N THR A 8 -9.67 4.69 -8.81
CA THR A 8 -9.90 5.74 -7.81
C THR A 8 -10.80 5.18 -6.72
N ARG A 9 -11.08 5.97 -5.69
CA ARG A 9 -12.03 5.57 -4.64
C ARG A 9 -13.39 5.17 -5.23
N ALA A 10 -13.83 5.83 -6.30
CA ALA A 10 -15.10 5.55 -6.97
C ALA A 10 -15.14 4.19 -7.71
N SER A 11 -13.98 3.60 -8.01
CA SER A 11 -13.88 2.28 -8.65
C SER A 11 -14.30 1.11 -7.74
N PHE A 12 -14.61 1.39 -6.47
CA PHE A 12 -14.92 0.42 -5.44
C PHE A 12 -16.24 0.78 -4.73
N ARG A 13 -17.09 -0.24 -4.49
CA ARG A 13 -18.44 -0.02 -3.94
C ARG A 13 -18.49 0.18 -2.42
N LYS A 14 -17.47 -0.28 -1.69
CA LYS A 14 -17.49 -0.32 -0.22
C LYS A 14 -16.07 -0.16 0.29
N LEU A 15 -15.62 1.10 0.37
CA LEU A 15 -14.38 1.47 1.03
C LEU A 15 -14.70 2.41 2.18
N SER A 16 -14.06 2.18 3.32
CA SER A 16 -14.05 3.10 4.45
C SER A 16 -12.61 3.56 4.68
N ARG A 17 -12.43 4.85 4.90
CA ARG A 17 -11.13 5.42 5.29
C ARG A 17 -10.63 4.83 6.61
N ILE A 18 -9.36 5.09 6.91
CA ILE A 18 -8.79 4.77 8.23
C ILE A 18 -9.65 5.44 9.31
N SER A 19 -10.00 4.67 10.35
CA SER A 19 -10.78 5.10 11.51
C SER A 19 -9.90 5.81 12.52
N THR A 20 -8.77 5.19 12.86
CA THR A 20 -7.85 5.65 13.89
C THR A 20 -6.47 5.79 13.24
N PRO A 21 -6.19 6.92 12.59
CA PRO A 21 -4.93 7.11 11.87
C PRO A 21 -3.78 7.29 12.85
N GLU A 22 -2.79 6.42 12.75
CA GLU A 22 -1.52 6.52 13.46
C GLU A 22 -0.39 6.81 12.46
N PRO A 23 0.35 7.93 12.60
CA PRO A 23 1.53 8.19 11.77
C PRO A 23 2.56 7.07 11.90
N MET A 24 3.08 6.61 10.77
CA MET A 24 4.11 5.58 10.76
C MET A 24 5.48 6.20 11.09
N PRO A 25 6.13 5.85 12.23
CA PRO A 25 7.43 6.40 12.57
C PRO A 25 8.58 5.74 11.79
N ARG A 26 8.30 4.65 11.06
CA ARG A 26 9.21 4.00 10.11
C ARG A 26 8.50 3.87 8.77
N LEU A 27 9.13 4.38 7.72
CA LEU A 27 8.64 4.34 6.35
C LEU A 27 9.49 3.37 5.52
N PRO A 28 8.91 2.76 4.46
CA PRO A 28 9.68 2.08 3.43
C PRO A 28 10.78 2.99 2.87
N THR A 29 11.99 2.47 2.74
CA THR A 29 13.13 3.21 2.18
C THR A 29 13.28 3.03 0.67
N ARG A 30 12.46 2.15 0.07
CA ARG A 30 12.46 1.91 -1.37
C ARG A 30 12.14 3.18 -2.16
N ARG A 31 12.85 3.34 -3.27
CA ARG A 31 12.56 4.32 -4.31
C ARG A 31 11.90 3.62 -5.50
N TRP A 32 10.88 4.26 -6.05
CA TRP A 32 10.19 3.79 -7.26
C TRP A 32 10.55 4.69 -8.43
N THR A 33 10.92 4.10 -9.56
CA THR A 33 11.08 4.81 -10.83
C THR A 33 9.77 5.43 -11.29
N ASP A 34 9.82 6.39 -12.22
CA ASP A 34 8.61 6.99 -12.80
C ASP A 34 7.68 5.95 -13.45
N ALA A 35 8.26 4.88 -14.02
CA ALA A 35 7.50 3.79 -14.62
C ALA A 35 6.80 2.94 -13.56
N GLU A 36 7.43 2.68 -12.42
CA GLU A 36 6.79 2.00 -11.29
C GLU A 36 5.73 2.89 -10.66
N TRP A 37 6.00 4.17 -10.47
CA TRP A 37 5.02 5.12 -9.97
C TRP A 37 3.79 5.21 -10.87
N ALA A 38 3.98 5.27 -12.19
CA ALA A 38 2.89 5.22 -13.15
C ALA A 38 2.02 3.96 -12.99
N ARG A 39 2.63 2.80 -12.71
CA ARG A 39 1.89 1.56 -12.40
C ARG A 39 1.18 1.61 -11.05
N LEU A 40 1.83 2.16 -10.01
CA LEU A 40 1.20 2.35 -8.71
C LEU A 40 -0.05 3.23 -8.81
N ARG A 41 -0.02 4.25 -9.68
CA ARG A 41 -1.17 5.11 -9.96
C ARG A 41 -2.32 4.41 -10.66
N LEU A 42 -2.06 3.38 -11.47
CA LEU A 42 -3.13 2.53 -12.02
C LEU A 42 -3.88 1.77 -10.91
N GLY A 43 -3.21 1.50 -9.79
CA GLY A 43 -3.75 0.80 -8.65
C GLY A 43 -3.88 -0.70 -8.86
N HIS A 44 -4.50 -1.37 -7.89
CA HIS A 44 -4.77 -2.80 -7.92
C HIS A 44 -6.17 -3.11 -7.38
N LYS A 45 -6.95 -3.86 -8.16
CA LYS A 45 -8.23 -4.39 -7.72
C LYS A 45 -8.14 -5.89 -7.47
N ALA A 46 -8.15 -6.29 -6.19
CA ALA A 46 -8.20 -7.70 -5.84
C ALA A 46 -9.38 -8.40 -6.52
N ARG A 47 -9.07 -9.49 -7.22
CA ARG A 47 -10.10 -10.40 -7.74
C ARG A 47 -10.64 -11.24 -6.58
N ARG A 48 -11.95 -11.49 -6.58
CA ARG A 48 -12.80 -12.09 -5.52
C ARG A 48 -12.23 -13.31 -4.75
N MET A 49 -11.22 -14.01 -5.26
CA MET A 49 -10.71 -15.26 -4.69
C MET A 49 -9.22 -15.29 -4.32
N LYS A 50 -8.41 -14.26 -4.61
CA LYS A 50 -6.94 -14.37 -4.42
C LYS A 50 -6.21 -13.12 -3.89
N GLY A 51 -6.84 -11.95 -3.86
CA GLY A 51 -6.18 -10.72 -3.41
C GLY A 51 -6.68 -10.25 -2.05
N LYS A 52 -5.77 -10.00 -1.11
CA LYS A 52 -6.09 -9.43 0.22
C LYS A 52 -6.29 -7.91 0.20
N TRP A 53 -5.87 -7.25 -0.88
CA TRP A 53 -5.65 -5.81 -0.91
C TRP A 53 -6.32 -5.15 -2.11
N GLN A 54 -6.88 -3.97 -1.90
CA GLN A 54 -7.31 -3.04 -2.93
C GLN A 54 -6.41 -1.82 -2.79
N VAL A 55 -5.82 -1.39 -3.90
CA VAL A 55 -4.90 -0.26 -3.93
C VAL A 55 -5.35 0.71 -5.01
N PHE A 56 -5.28 1.99 -4.73
CA PHE A 56 -5.49 3.05 -5.72
C PHE A 56 -4.71 4.28 -5.30
N ALA A 57 -4.42 5.17 -6.25
CA ALA A 57 -3.81 6.45 -5.97
C ALA A 57 -4.77 7.59 -6.34
N GLU A 58 -4.82 8.61 -5.50
CA GLU A 58 -5.42 9.91 -5.83
C GLU A 58 -4.36 10.97 -5.50
N ASP A 59 -4.07 11.84 -6.47
CA ASP A 59 -2.93 12.75 -6.43
C ASP A 59 -1.61 11.98 -6.21
N GLU A 60 -0.78 12.39 -5.25
CA GLU A 60 0.43 11.68 -4.84
C GLU A 60 0.21 10.70 -3.66
N THR A 61 -1.04 10.44 -3.27
CA THR A 61 -1.34 9.54 -2.14
C THR A 61 -1.84 8.18 -2.62
N VAL A 62 -1.17 7.12 -2.16
CA VAL A 62 -1.62 5.74 -2.34
C VAL A 62 -2.44 5.29 -1.14
N TYR A 63 -3.61 4.73 -1.44
CA TYR A 63 -4.55 4.21 -0.46
C TYR A 63 -4.61 2.69 -0.53
N VAL A 64 -4.33 2.03 0.58
CA VAL A 64 -4.35 0.56 0.70
C VAL A 64 -5.49 0.13 1.59
N HIS A 65 -6.37 -0.71 1.06
CA HIS A 65 -7.55 -1.21 1.74
C HIS A 65 -7.59 -2.75 1.75
N ARG A 66 -8.25 -3.34 2.74
CA ARG A 66 -8.59 -4.77 2.71
C ARG A 66 -9.65 -5.04 1.66
N SER A 67 -9.49 -6.10 0.88
CA SER A 67 -10.43 -6.43 -0.21
C SER A 67 -11.79 -6.94 0.27
N TRP A 68 -11.85 -7.59 1.43
CA TRP A 68 -13.06 -8.27 1.92
C TRP A 68 -13.91 -7.42 2.87
N THR A 69 -13.30 -6.52 3.66
CA THR A 69 -14.05 -5.57 4.50
C THR A 69 -14.17 -4.19 3.85
N GLY A 70 -13.23 -3.81 2.99
CA GLY A 70 -13.11 -2.45 2.48
C GLY A 70 -12.49 -1.47 3.46
N HIS A 71 -11.92 -1.93 4.58
CA HIS A 71 -11.28 -1.03 5.55
C HIS A 71 -9.95 -0.50 5.01
N GLY A 72 -9.74 0.81 5.13
CA GLY A 72 -8.45 1.45 4.91
C GLY A 72 -7.44 0.96 5.94
N VAL A 73 -6.23 0.67 5.47
CA VAL A 73 -5.14 0.17 6.30
C VAL A 73 -3.95 1.10 6.24
N PHE A 74 -3.58 1.57 5.04
CA PHE A 74 -2.50 2.53 4.87
C PHE A 74 -2.93 3.66 3.95
N GLU A 75 -2.45 4.86 4.26
CA GLU A 75 -2.43 6.00 3.34
C GLU A 75 -0.99 6.49 3.31
N ALA A 76 -0.37 6.48 2.13
CA ALA A 76 1.04 6.82 1.94
C ALA A 76 1.16 7.93 0.91
N CYS A 77 1.70 9.07 1.31
CA CYS A 77 1.99 10.20 0.43
C CYS A 77 3.39 10.02 -0.14
N LEU A 78 3.50 10.03 -1.46
CA LEU A 78 4.76 9.97 -2.18
C LEU A 78 5.18 11.37 -2.66
N GLU A 79 6.48 11.55 -2.80
CA GLU A 79 7.06 12.74 -3.41
C GLU A 79 8.20 12.36 -4.34
N GLU A 80 8.52 13.26 -5.28
CA GLU A 80 9.71 13.12 -6.11
C GLU A 80 10.97 13.17 -5.23
N ASP A 81 11.85 12.18 -5.41
CA ASP A 81 13.14 12.14 -4.73
C ASP A 81 14.13 13.03 -5.48
N PRO A 82 14.92 13.90 -4.80
CA PRO A 82 15.95 14.71 -5.44
C PRO A 82 17.00 13.91 -6.22
N GLU A 83 17.22 12.64 -5.87
CA GLU A 83 18.10 11.71 -6.60
C GLU A 83 17.41 11.03 -7.79
N GLY A 84 16.13 11.33 -8.03
CA GLY A 84 15.29 10.79 -9.09
C GLY A 84 14.35 9.68 -8.61
N GLY A 85 13.19 9.60 -9.26
CA GLY A 85 12.10 8.69 -8.90
C GLY A 85 11.25 9.23 -7.76
N TRP A 86 10.59 8.33 -7.05
CA TRP A 86 9.57 8.62 -6.04
C TRP A 86 9.88 7.86 -4.76
N ARG A 87 9.63 8.49 -3.61
CA ARG A 87 9.69 7.84 -2.29
C ARG A 87 8.49 8.20 -1.45
N ILE A 88 8.22 7.40 -0.41
CA ILE A 88 7.18 7.74 0.57
C ILE A 88 7.72 8.87 1.46
N ALA A 89 7.04 10.01 1.43
CA ALA A 89 7.32 11.18 2.26
C ALA A 89 6.72 11.04 3.66
N SER A 90 5.51 10.48 3.72
CA SER A 90 4.78 10.22 4.96
C SER A 90 3.77 9.11 4.76
N ALA A 91 3.45 8.39 5.83
CA ALA A 91 2.39 7.40 5.82
C ALA A 91 1.67 7.34 7.17
N VAL A 92 0.40 6.97 7.11
CA VAL A 92 -0.42 6.63 8.27
C VAL A 92 -0.92 5.20 8.15
N VAL A 93 -1.09 4.54 9.29
CA VAL A 93 -1.63 3.19 9.42
C VAL A 93 -2.88 3.19 10.30
N GLU A 94 -3.83 2.30 10.02
CA GLU A 94 -4.95 2.02 10.90
C GLU A 94 -4.48 1.36 12.19
N SER A 95 -4.77 1.96 13.34
CA SER A 95 -4.41 1.43 14.66
C SER A 95 -5.59 0.79 15.41
N ASP A 96 -6.82 0.86 14.88
CA ASP A 96 -7.94 0.11 15.44
C ASP A 96 -7.75 -1.42 15.27
N PRO A 97 -7.54 -2.18 16.35
CA PRO A 97 -7.26 -3.61 16.29
C PRO A 97 -8.44 -4.47 15.82
N GLU A 98 -9.67 -3.92 15.79
CA GLU A 98 -10.83 -4.57 15.18
C GLU A 98 -10.79 -4.49 13.65
N ARG A 99 -10.14 -3.46 13.10
CA ARG A 99 -10.01 -3.23 11.66
C ARG A 99 -8.70 -3.75 11.09
N TYR A 100 -7.59 -3.51 11.77
CA TYR A 100 -6.26 -3.94 11.37
C TYR A 100 -5.35 -4.15 12.58
N ARG A 101 -4.78 -5.35 12.70
CA ARG A 101 -3.81 -5.66 13.75
C ARG A 101 -2.39 -5.45 13.23
N SER A 102 -1.92 -4.21 13.34
CA SER A 102 -0.49 -3.93 13.18
C SER A 102 0.30 -4.61 14.30
N ARG A 103 1.55 -5.03 14.01
CA ARG A 103 2.49 -5.63 14.98
C ARG A 103 3.65 -4.69 15.31
N GLY A 104 3.44 -3.40 15.11
CA GLY A 104 4.42 -2.34 15.37
C GLY A 104 4.98 -1.70 14.11
N PRO A 105 5.87 -0.70 14.26
CA PRO A 105 6.29 0.16 13.16
C PRO A 105 7.00 -0.57 12.01
N GLU A 106 7.87 -1.53 12.32
CA GLU A 106 8.59 -2.27 11.30
C GLU A 106 7.66 -3.16 10.48
N PHE A 107 6.75 -3.87 11.15
CA PHE A 107 5.73 -4.69 10.49
C PHE A 107 4.85 -3.86 9.54
N ALA A 108 4.43 -2.67 9.98
CA ALA A 108 3.67 -1.74 9.15
C ALA A 108 4.47 -1.30 7.91
N SER A 109 5.73 -0.91 8.10
CA SER A 109 6.64 -0.52 7.01
C SER A 109 6.82 -1.63 5.98
N VAL A 110 7.18 -2.84 6.42
CA VAL A 110 7.37 -4.00 5.53
C VAL A 110 6.07 -4.37 4.82
N THR A 111 4.94 -4.35 5.52
CA THR A 111 3.64 -4.68 4.91
C THR A 111 3.27 -3.69 3.81
N LEU A 112 3.45 -2.39 4.04
CA LEU A 112 3.17 -1.37 3.05
C LEU A 112 4.02 -1.57 1.80
N GLU A 113 5.33 -1.72 1.95
CA GLU A 113 6.25 -1.93 0.82
C GLU A 113 5.94 -3.21 0.03
N LEU A 114 5.62 -4.29 0.75
CA LEU A 114 5.23 -5.57 0.17
C LEU A 114 3.95 -5.46 -0.66
N VAL A 115 2.95 -4.71 -0.17
CA VAL A 115 1.71 -4.49 -0.94
C VAL A 115 2.02 -3.72 -2.22
N LEU A 116 2.78 -2.63 -2.16
CA LEU A 116 3.12 -1.86 -3.35
C LEU A 116 3.93 -2.69 -4.35
N SER A 117 4.94 -3.41 -3.88
CA SER A 117 5.85 -4.17 -4.75
C SER A 117 5.22 -5.46 -5.29
N SER A 118 4.70 -6.32 -4.42
CA SER A 118 4.22 -7.64 -4.83
C SER A 118 2.81 -7.61 -5.41
N VAL A 119 1.91 -6.78 -4.84
CA VAL A 119 0.49 -6.79 -5.24
C VAL A 119 0.24 -5.88 -6.43
N VAL A 120 0.84 -4.69 -6.43
CA VAL A 120 0.63 -3.72 -7.52
C VAL A 120 1.64 -3.91 -8.64
N LEU A 121 2.94 -3.97 -8.35
CA LEU A 121 3.97 -4.14 -9.38
C LEU A 121 4.16 -5.61 -9.83
N GLY A 122 3.65 -6.57 -9.07
CA GLY A 122 3.74 -8.00 -9.41
C GLY A 122 5.12 -8.60 -9.19
N GLU A 123 5.95 -7.95 -8.38
CA GLU A 123 7.31 -8.40 -8.10
C GLU A 123 7.34 -9.57 -7.10
N PRO A 124 8.31 -10.48 -7.22
CA PRO A 124 8.44 -11.59 -6.27
C PRO A 124 8.77 -11.10 -4.86
N ALA A 125 9.59 -10.05 -4.71
CA ALA A 125 9.91 -9.41 -3.43
C ALA A 125 10.34 -10.39 -2.31
N GLU A 126 11.19 -11.37 -2.64
CA GLU A 126 11.52 -12.51 -1.76
C GLU A 126 12.08 -12.07 -0.40
N GLU A 127 12.98 -11.08 -0.38
CA GLU A 127 13.56 -10.53 0.85
C GLU A 127 12.50 -9.86 1.74
N LEU A 128 11.55 -9.13 1.14
CA LEU A 128 10.45 -8.51 1.88
C LEU A 128 9.49 -9.58 2.44
N TRP A 129 9.23 -10.66 1.70
CA TRP A 129 8.43 -11.77 2.19
C TRP A 129 9.11 -12.51 3.34
N ALA A 130 10.42 -12.74 3.25
CA ALA A 130 11.20 -13.34 4.33
C ALA A 130 11.13 -12.47 5.60
N ARG A 131 11.37 -11.15 5.46
CA ARG A 131 11.27 -10.22 6.60
C ARG A 131 9.86 -10.15 7.18
N TYR A 132 8.84 -10.15 6.32
CA TYR A 132 7.44 -10.18 6.76
C TYR A 132 7.11 -11.45 7.55
N ALA A 133 7.64 -12.61 7.14
CA ALA A 133 7.45 -13.87 7.84
C ALA A 133 8.12 -13.87 9.23
N GLU A 134 9.37 -13.39 9.32
CA GLU A 134 10.07 -13.24 10.61
C GLU A 134 9.27 -12.37 11.60
N LEU A 135 8.71 -11.25 11.13
CA LEU A 135 7.91 -10.34 11.96
C LEU A 135 6.53 -10.90 12.34
N LEU A 136 6.05 -11.96 11.67
CA LEU A 136 4.83 -12.67 12.08
C LEU A 136 5.10 -13.70 13.18
N GLU A 137 6.33 -14.22 13.24
CA GLU A 137 6.77 -15.21 14.22
C GLU A 137 7.35 -14.57 15.49
N SER A 138 7.79 -13.32 15.42
CA SER A 138 8.20 -12.49 16.58
C SER A 138 7.02 -11.96 17.39
#